data_AF-A0A6I9MNR4-F1
#
_entry.id   AF-A0A6I9MNR4-F1
#
_cell.length_a   1.000
_cell.length_b   1.000
_cell.length_c   1.000
_cell.angle_alpha   90.00
_cell.angle_beta   90.00
_cell.angle_gamma   90.00
#
_symmetry.space_group_name_H-M   'P 1'
#
loop_
_entity.id
_entity.type
_entity.pdbx_description
1 polymer ?
#
loop_
_entity_poly.entity_id
_entity_poly.type
_entity_poly.pdbx_seq_one_letter_code
_entity_poly.pdbx_strand_id
1 'polypeptide(L)'
;MALVVTWPPDINKTTDYYGPTPGFCVTFGGNTDFGCSRTMDSDMVLHSSPAPKVKPTPHLSKPGRPSLLFTSLMTLFLLLAIAFLAAFIFYFQKYSQLFEEKKAIRDQTHKELDCTKDNPPMDDKVWSCCPKDWKPFSSHCYFTESDSASWSGSKEKCSSMGAHLMVIHRKEEQDFITKILDAKDAYYIGLSDAGHRQWRWVDQTPYNESAT
;
A
#
# COMPACT_ATOMS: atom_id res chain seq x y z
N MET A 1 1.77 24.34 -5.99
CA MET A 1 1.14 24.26 -4.67
C MET A 1 -0.28 23.75 -4.81
N ALA A 2 -0.82 23.09 -3.80
CA ALA A 2 -2.18 22.57 -3.78
C ALA A 2 -2.86 22.83 -2.44
N LEU A 3 -4.17 23.05 -2.46
CA LEU A 3 -4.97 23.16 -1.24
C LEU A 3 -5.71 21.85 -1.01
N VAL A 4 -5.28 21.14 0.02
CA VAL A 4 -5.74 19.81 0.42
C VAL A 4 -6.80 19.96 1.51
N VAL A 5 -7.88 19.19 1.43
CA VAL A 5 -8.90 19.11 2.48
C VAL A 5 -9.25 17.67 2.80
N THR A 6 -9.52 17.40 4.07
CA THR A 6 -10.06 16.13 4.55
C THR A 6 -11.01 16.33 5.73
N TRP A 7 -11.73 15.28 6.10
CA TRP A 7 -12.59 15.27 7.28
C TRP A 7 -11.76 14.97 8.54
N PRO A 8 -12.12 15.52 9.71
CA PRO A 8 -11.45 15.20 10.96
C PRO A 8 -11.55 13.69 11.25
N PRO A 9 -10.50 13.04 11.78
CA PRO A 9 -10.57 11.65 12.21
C PRO A 9 -11.65 11.47 13.30
N ASP A 10 -12.36 10.33 13.31
CA ASP A 10 -13.43 10.03 14.28
C ASP A 10 -12.95 10.10 15.76
N ILE A 11 -13.04 11.28 16.38
CA ILE A 11 -12.64 11.51 17.78
C ILE A 11 -13.42 10.59 18.74
N ASN A 12 -14.65 10.22 18.37
CA ASN A 12 -15.57 9.39 19.17
C ASN A 12 -15.17 7.91 19.30
N LYS A 13 -14.05 7.47 18.71
CA LYS A 13 -13.43 6.15 18.99
C LYS A 13 -12.42 6.18 20.15
N THR A 14 -12.22 7.34 20.78
CA THR A 14 -11.17 7.54 21.81
C THR A 14 -11.73 7.64 23.25
N THR A 15 -13.06 7.57 23.43
CA THR A 15 -13.74 7.72 24.73
C THR A 15 -13.84 6.45 25.57
N ASP A 16 -13.51 5.27 25.03
CA ASP A 16 -13.62 3.97 25.72
C ASP A 16 -12.40 3.61 26.61
N TYR A 17 -11.56 4.58 27.00
CA TYR A 17 -10.40 4.36 27.87
C TYR A 17 -10.50 5.07 29.22
N TYR A 18 -11.27 4.47 30.13
CA TYR A 18 -11.08 4.55 31.59
C TYR A 18 -11.13 3.11 32.15
N GLY A 19 -10.06 2.66 32.84
CA GLY A 19 -9.91 1.28 33.35
C GLY A 19 -10.53 1.05 34.76
N PRO A 20 -10.20 -0.04 35.49
CA PRO A 20 -9.21 -1.10 35.23
C PRO A 20 -9.78 -2.56 35.14
N THR A 21 -8.87 -3.54 35.08
CA THR A 21 -8.95 -5.03 34.91
C THR A 21 -9.93 -5.81 35.84
N PRO A 22 -10.21 -7.15 35.65
CA PRO A 22 -9.52 -8.17 34.81
C PRO A 22 -10.41 -9.19 34.01
N GLY A 23 -9.76 -10.01 33.17
CA GLY A 23 -10.36 -11.21 32.50
C GLY A 23 -11.02 -10.91 31.15
N PHE A 24 -11.00 -11.78 30.13
CA PHE A 24 -10.78 -13.24 30.12
C PHE A 24 -9.87 -13.69 28.96
N CYS A 25 -9.07 -14.74 29.20
CA CYS A 25 -8.65 -15.64 28.12
C CYS A 25 -9.81 -16.58 27.76
N VAL A 26 -9.98 -16.86 26.47
CA VAL A 26 -10.72 -18.06 26.01
C VAL A 26 -9.88 -18.81 25.00
N THR A 27 -9.57 -20.06 25.33
CA THR A 27 -8.92 -21.04 24.44
C THR A 27 -9.68 -22.37 24.51
N PHE A 28 -9.52 -23.15 23.43
CA PHE A 28 -9.81 -24.59 23.27
C PHE A 28 -11.22 -25.09 22.95
N GLY A 29 -11.21 -26.14 22.10
CA GLY A 29 -12.34 -26.96 21.65
C GLY A 29 -12.48 -27.01 20.12
N GLY A 30 -11.44 -27.40 19.36
CA GLY A 30 -11.28 -28.79 18.82
C GLY A 30 -11.86 -28.87 17.40
N ASN A 31 -11.54 -29.76 16.44
CA ASN A 31 -10.65 -30.93 16.26
C ASN A 31 -10.53 -31.15 14.71
N THR A 32 -9.56 -31.83 14.07
CA THR A 32 -8.33 -32.54 14.48
C THR A 32 -7.40 -32.73 13.26
N ASP A 33 -6.08 -32.83 13.53
CA ASP A 33 -5.10 -33.82 13.03
C ASP A 33 -5.01 -34.21 11.53
N PHE A 34 -3.78 -34.12 10.98
CA PHE A 34 -3.21 -35.10 10.06
C PHE A 34 -1.67 -35.06 10.16
N GLY A 35 -1.10 -35.93 10.99
CA GLY A 35 0.35 -36.07 11.16
C GLY A 35 1.09 -36.77 10.00
N CYS A 36 2.41 -36.55 9.94
CA CYS A 36 3.33 -37.34 9.12
C CYS A 36 3.73 -38.64 9.84
N SER A 37 3.82 -39.76 9.11
CA SER A 37 4.68 -40.89 9.52
C SER A 37 5.18 -41.71 8.33
N ARG A 38 6.13 -42.61 8.59
CA ARG A 38 6.97 -43.30 7.60
C ARG A 38 6.92 -44.84 7.82
N THR A 39 7.46 -45.57 6.83
CA THR A 39 8.04 -46.94 6.88
C THR A 39 7.14 -48.19 6.96
N MET A 40 7.34 -49.04 5.92
CA MET A 40 7.64 -50.48 5.93
C MET A 40 6.58 -51.54 6.31
N ASP A 41 6.21 -52.35 5.31
CA ASP A 41 6.29 -53.83 5.34
C ASP A 41 6.84 -54.29 3.97
N SER A 42 7.82 -55.18 3.83
CA SER A 42 7.90 -56.62 4.18
C SER A 42 7.04 -57.50 3.26
N ASP A 43 7.68 -58.23 2.34
CA ASP A 43 7.45 -59.67 2.23
C ASP A 43 8.53 -60.40 1.42
N MET A 44 8.73 -61.68 1.72
CA MET A 44 9.87 -62.50 1.29
C MET A 44 9.41 -63.83 0.69
N VAL A 45 9.75 -64.12 -0.57
CA VAL A 45 9.83 -65.51 -1.08
C VAL A 45 11.04 -65.71 -1.99
N LEU A 46 11.92 -66.61 -1.57
CA LEU A 46 13.07 -67.18 -2.30
C LEU A 46 12.59 -68.17 -3.37
N HIS A 47 13.25 -68.26 -4.54
CA HIS A 47 13.45 -69.54 -5.25
C HIS A 47 14.65 -69.54 -6.24
N SER A 48 15.61 -70.43 -5.96
CA SER A 48 16.55 -71.16 -6.86
C SER A 48 17.11 -70.52 -8.16
N SER A 49 18.45 -70.49 -8.25
CA SER A 49 19.23 -70.39 -9.51
C SER A 49 19.21 -71.72 -10.29
N PRO A 50 19.53 -71.73 -11.60
CA PRO A 50 20.91 -72.06 -11.98
C PRO A 50 21.48 -71.25 -13.18
N ALA A 51 22.80 -71.24 -13.29
CA ALA A 51 23.58 -70.70 -14.42
C ALA A 51 24.31 -71.85 -15.19
N PRO A 52 25.08 -71.61 -16.27
CA PRO A 52 25.07 -70.52 -17.27
C PRO A 52 25.02 -71.05 -18.74
N LYS A 53 24.84 -70.16 -19.73
CA LYS A 53 25.34 -70.41 -21.11
C LYS A 53 25.97 -69.16 -21.72
N VAL A 54 27.20 -69.29 -22.20
CA VAL A 54 27.99 -68.23 -22.88
C VAL A 54 27.98 -68.48 -24.38
N LYS A 55 27.76 -67.45 -25.19
CA LYS A 55 28.16 -67.38 -26.62
C LYS A 55 28.39 -65.91 -27.04
N PRO A 56 29.11 -65.64 -28.15
CA PRO A 56 30.04 -64.50 -28.20
C PRO A 56 29.46 -63.23 -28.81
N THR A 57 30.07 -62.09 -28.49
CA THR A 57 29.84 -60.77 -29.06
C THR A 57 30.29 -60.65 -30.52
N PRO A 58 29.43 -60.12 -31.41
CA PRO A 58 29.86 -59.41 -32.61
C PRO A 58 30.04 -57.91 -32.31
N HIS A 59 31.17 -57.34 -32.67
CA HIS A 59 31.38 -55.89 -32.64
C HIS A 59 30.67 -55.22 -33.82
N LEU A 60 29.92 -54.12 -33.61
CA LEU A 60 29.86 -53.05 -34.61
C LEU A 60 29.48 -51.66 -34.06
N SER A 61 30.19 -50.65 -34.59
CA SER A 61 29.88 -49.20 -34.65
C SER A 61 29.39 -48.47 -33.39
N LYS A 62 30.28 -47.61 -32.83
CA LYS A 62 29.89 -46.46 -31.99
C LYS A 62 29.23 -45.36 -32.85
N PRO A 63 28.06 -44.80 -32.46
CA PRO A 63 27.66 -43.46 -32.87
C PRO A 63 28.49 -42.40 -32.12
N GLY A 64 28.63 -41.21 -32.71
CA GLY A 64 29.41 -40.10 -32.12
C GLY A 64 28.85 -39.60 -30.78
N ARG A 65 29.75 -39.19 -29.88
CA ARG A 65 29.48 -38.77 -28.49
C ARG A 65 28.81 -37.38 -28.44
N PRO A 66 27.53 -37.24 -28.00
CA PRO A 66 26.90 -35.92 -27.84
C PRO A 66 27.10 -35.32 -26.44
N SER A 67 27.78 -36.01 -25.52
CA SER A 67 27.76 -35.69 -24.08
C SER A 67 28.30 -34.30 -23.72
N LEU A 68 29.25 -33.76 -24.50
CA LEU A 68 29.86 -32.45 -24.23
C LEU A 68 28.91 -31.28 -24.49
N LEU A 69 28.03 -31.42 -25.48
CA LEU A 69 27.04 -30.39 -25.80
C LEU A 69 25.96 -30.30 -24.72
N PHE A 70 25.48 -31.45 -24.22
CA PHE A 70 24.52 -31.49 -23.12
C PHE A 70 25.09 -30.96 -21.80
N THR A 71 26.35 -31.29 -21.46
CA THR A 71 26.98 -30.70 -20.25
C THR A 71 27.15 -29.19 -20.39
N SER A 72 27.59 -28.70 -21.56
CA SER A 72 27.74 -27.27 -21.85
C SER A 72 26.39 -26.52 -21.76
N LEU A 73 25.32 -27.14 -22.26
CA LEU A 73 23.97 -26.59 -22.23
C LEU A 73 23.41 -26.55 -20.79
N MET A 74 23.64 -27.60 -19.99
CA MET A 74 23.24 -27.64 -18.58
C MET A 74 24.01 -26.60 -17.74
N THR A 75 25.31 -26.43 -17.96
CA THR A 75 26.08 -25.37 -17.26
C THR A 75 25.65 -23.98 -17.71
N LEU A 76 25.34 -23.77 -18.99
CA LEU A 76 24.80 -22.50 -19.49
C LEU A 76 23.44 -22.16 -18.84
N PHE A 77 22.50 -23.11 -18.80
CA PHE A 77 21.21 -22.90 -18.15
C PHE A 77 21.34 -22.62 -16.66
N LEU A 78 22.25 -23.31 -15.95
CA LEU A 78 22.52 -23.05 -14.54
C LEU A 78 23.06 -21.63 -14.30
N LEU A 79 24.00 -21.17 -15.15
CA LEU A 79 24.53 -19.81 -15.07
C LEU A 79 23.47 -18.75 -15.36
N LEU A 80 22.59 -18.97 -16.36
CA LEU A 80 21.47 -18.09 -16.66
C LEU A 80 20.44 -18.05 -15.51
N ALA A 81 20.15 -19.20 -14.88
CA ALA A 81 19.27 -19.26 -13.72
C ALA A 81 19.86 -18.50 -12.51
N ILE A 82 21.17 -18.66 -12.24
CA ILE A 82 21.86 -17.92 -11.17
C ILE A 82 21.85 -16.41 -11.46
N ALA A 83 22.14 -15.98 -12.69
CA ALA A 83 22.11 -14.58 -13.09
C ALA A 83 20.70 -13.98 -12.96
N PHE A 84 19.66 -14.72 -13.37
CA PHE A 84 18.28 -14.30 -13.22
C PHE A 84 17.87 -14.19 -11.74
N LEU A 85 18.21 -15.19 -10.90
CA LEU A 85 17.95 -15.15 -9.47
C LEU A 85 18.68 -13.98 -8.79
N ALA A 86 19.93 -13.70 -9.15
CA ALA A 86 20.68 -12.56 -8.63
C ALA A 86 20.06 -11.22 -9.04
N ALA A 87 19.67 -11.06 -10.30
CA ALA A 87 18.99 -9.86 -10.80
C ALA A 87 17.60 -9.68 -10.16
N PHE A 88 16.85 -10.78 -9.97
CA PHE A 88 15.57 -10.81 -9.28
C PHE A 88 15.76 -10.40 -7.80
N ILE A 89 16.70 -11.01 -7.07
CA ILE A 89 17.01 -10.62 -5.69
C ILE A 89 17.39 -9.14 -5.62
N PHE A 90 18.29 -8.65 -6.48
CA PHE A 90 18.66 -7.23 -6.50
C PHE A 90 17.47 -6.30 -6.78
N TYR A 91 16.60 -6.66 -7.72
CA TYR A 91 15.36 -5.95 -8.00
C TYR A 91 14.40 -5.94 -6.79
N PHE A 92 14.20 -7.08 -6.14
CA PHE A 92 13.36 -7.20 -4.95
C PHE A 92 13.92 -6.44 -3.75
N GLN A 93 15.24 -6.49 -3.51
CA GLN A 93 15.89 -5.67 -2.48
C GLN A 93 15.68 -4.18 -2.73
N LYS A 94 15.86 -3.72 -3.98
CA LYS A 94 15.62 -2.33 -4.38
C LYS A 94 14.14 -1.92 -4.26
N TYR A 95 13.22 -2.82 -4.63
CA TYR A 95 11.78 -2.58 -4.53
C TYR A 95 11.30 -2.50 -3.08
N SER A 96 11.81 -3.38 -2.20
CA SER A 96 11.49 -3.38 -0.76
C SER A 96 11.91 -2.07 -0.08
N GLN A 97 13.08 -1.53 -0.40
CA GLN A 97 13.50 -0.22 0.15
C GLN A 97 12.57 0.92 -0.29
N LEU A 98 12.21 0.98 -1.58
CA LEU A 98 11.27 1.97 -2.10
C LEU A 98 9.87 1.85 -1.45
N PHE A 99 9.45 0.64 -1.08
CA PHE A 99 8.17 0.42 -0.41
C PHE A 99 8.19 0.86 1.05
N GLU A 100 9.24 0.51 1.82
CA GLU A 100 9.35 0.93 3.22
C GLU A 100 9.57 2.45 3.37
N GLU A 101 10.31 3.10 2.46
CA GLU A 101 10.40 4.57 2.42
C GLU A 101 9.01 5.21 2.23
N LYS A 102 8.26 4.75 1.23
CA LYS A 102 6.88 5.21 0.96
C LYS A 102 5.89 4.87 2.08
N LYS A 103 6.16 3.84 2.88
CA LYS A 103 5.33 3.41 4.01
C LYS A 103 5.65 4.22 5.27
N ALA A 104 6.92 4.51 5.54
CA ALA A 104 7.34 5.38 6.64
C ALA A 104 6.81 6.81 6.45
N ILE A 105 6.93 7.35 5.22
CA ILE A 105 6.34 8.64 4.85
C ILE A 105 4.82 8.63 5.13
N ARG A 106 4.11 7.55 4.75
CA ARG A 106 2.66 7.43 4.98
C ARG A 106 2.28 7.28 6.47
N ASP A 107 3.00 6.49 7.26
CA ASP A 107 2.67 6.25 8.68
C ASP A 107 2.93 7.50 9.54
N GLN A 108 3.95 8.30 9.23
CA GLN A 108 4.19 9.57 9.92
C GLN A 108 3.11 10.63 9.64
N THR A 109 2.57 10.71 8.42
CA THR A 109 1.53 11.70 8.06
C THR A 109 0.18 11.45 8.76
N HIS A 110 -0.04 10.28 9.37
CA HIS A 110 -1.37 9.86 9.84
C HIS A 110 -1.55 9.77 11.37
N LYS A 111 -0.56 10.12 12.20
CA LYS A 111 -0.51 9.63 13.60
C LYS A 111 -0.40 10.66 14.73
N GLU A 112 -0.21 11.94 14.42
CA GLU A 112 -0.22 13.02 15.42
C GLU A 112 -1.39 13.95 15.12
N LEU A 113 -2.34 14.06 16.06
CA LEU A 113 -3.45 15.02 15.98
C LEU A 113 -3.15 16.26 16.82
N ASP A 114 -3.49 17.43 16.29
CA ASP A 114 -3.60 18.67 17.04
C ASP A 114 -5.08 19.02 17.22
N CYS A 115 -5.48 19.38 18.44
CA CYS A 115 -6.86 19.59 18.86
C CYS A 115 -7.03 21.01 19.38
N THR A 116 -7.59 21.89 18.56
CA THR A 116 -7.88 23.27 18.96
C THR A 116 -9.25 23.34 19.66
N LYS A 117 -9.31 24.12 20.74
CA LYS A 117 -10.58 24.50 21.38
C LYS A 117 -11.11 25.74 20.67
N ASP A 118 -12.12 25.57 19.84
CA ASP A 118 -12.88 26.71 19.32
C ASP A 118 -13.73 27.32 20.45
N ASN A 119 -13.86 28.64 20.47
CA ASN A 119 -14.83 29.36 21.31
C ASN A 119 -15.95 29.89 20.41
N PRO A 120 -16.92 29.05 19.99
CA PRO A 120 -18.12 29.56 19.32
C PRO A 120 -18.91 30.48 20.27
N PRO A 121 -19.76 31.39 19.75
CA PRO A 121 -20.59 32.30 20.56
C PRO A 121 -21.81 31.62 21.21
N MET A 122 -21.81 30.29 21.33
CA MET A 122 -22.79 29.49 22.07
C MET A 122 -22.03 28.55 23.02
N ASP A 123 -22.57 28.32 24.22
CA ASP A 123 -21.87 27.75 25.39
C ASP A 123 -21.33 26.31 25.25
N ASP A 124 -21.51 25.66 24.10
CA ASP A 124 -20.98 24.32 23.82
C ASP A 124 -19.50 24.37 23.41
N LYS A 125 -18.65 23.78 24.25
CA LYS A 125 -17.21 23.64 24.02
C LYS A 125 -16.92 22.60 22.92
N VAL A 126 -17.00 23.03 21.66
CA VAL A 126 -16.60 22.22 20.50
C VAL A 126 -15.06 22.14 20.43
N TRP A 127 -14.55 20.92 20.26
CA TRP A 127 -13.14 20.66 19.95
C TRP A 127 -13.01 20.26 18.50
N SER A 128 -12.06 20.89 17.80
CA SER A 128 -11.76 20.60 16.40
C SER A 128 -10.36 19.98 16.32
N CYS A 129 -10.31 18.67 16.09
CA CYS A 129 -9.06 17.92 15.96
C CYS A 129 -8.72 17.62 14.50
N CYS A 130 -7.51 17.96 14.10
CA CYS A 130 -6.97 17.71 12.77
C CYS A 130 -5.60 17.02 12.86
N PRO A 131 -5.10 16.40 11.78
CA PRO A 131 -3.71 15.96 11.75
C PRO A 131 -2.77 17.16 11.93
N LYS A 132 -1.61 16.93 12.53
CA LYS A 132 -0.60 17.97 12.80
C LYS A 132 -0.27 18.80 11.56
N ASP A 133 -0.13 20.10 11.76
CA ASP A 133 0.09 21.15 10.75
C ASP A 133 -1.12 21.47 9.84
N TRP A 134 -2.20 20.69 9.88
CA TRP A 134 -3.47 21.05 9.20
C TRP A 134 -4.23 22.10 10.01
N LYS A 135 -4.97 22.98 9.32
CA LYS A 135 -5.79 24.02 9.92
C LYS A 135 -7.24 23.53 10.06
N PRO A 136 -7.82 23.50 11.27
CA PRO A 136 -9.25 23.21 11.44
C PRO A 136 -10.09 24.39 10.96
N PHE A 137 -11.19 24.10 10.27
CA PHE A 137 -12.27 25.06 10.07
C PHE A 137 -13.59 24.32 9.81
N SER A 138 -14.65 24.68 10.56
CA SER A 138 -15.90 23.93 10.57
C SER A 138 -15.64 22.43 10.81
N SER A 139 -16.29 21.53 10.08
CA SER A 139 -16.10 20.08 10.16
C SER A 139 -14.98 19.54 9.26
N HIS A 140 -13.96 20.33 8.95
CA HIS A 140 -12.90 19.96 7.99
C HIS A 140 -11.51 20.41 8.43
N CYS A 141 -10.50 19.72 7.89
CA CYS A 141 -9.09 19.99 8.08
C CYS A 141 -8.45 20.37 6.75
N TYR A 142 -7.70 21.47 6.71
CA TYR A 142 -7.11 22.03 5.49
C TYR A 142 -5.58 22.07 5.57
N PHE A 143 -4.90 21.72 4.49
CA PHE A 143 -3.43 21.73 4.41
C PHE A 143 -2.94 22.33 3.09
N THR A 144 -1.90 23.17 3.19
CA THR A 144 -1.27 23.83 2.04
C THR A 144 -0.02 23.07 1.63
N GLU A 145 -0.11 22.37 0.52
CA GLU A 145 0.98 21.60 -0.06
C GLU A 145 1.82 22.51 -0.97
N SER A 146 3.09 22.76 -0.61
CA SER A 146 3.96 23.69 -1.33
C SER A 146 4.55 23.13 -2.62
N ASP A 147 4.50 21.81 -2.85
CA ASP A 147 5.08 21.20 -4.05
C ASP A 147 4.47 21.74 -5.36
N SER A 148 5.33 21.93 -6.36
CA SER A 148 4.94 22.25 -7.73
C SER A 148 4.58 20.98 -8.49
N ALA A 149 3.30 20.84 -8.83
CA ALA A 149 2.76 19.76 -9.66
C ALA A 149 1.77 20.34 -10.67
N SER A 150 1.31 19.54 -11.63
CA SER A 150 0.11 19.86 -12.40
C SER A 150 -1.14 19.70 -11.52
N TRP A 151 -2.29 20.25 -11.93
CA TRP A 151 -3.57 20.00 -11.25
C TRP A 151 -3.86 18.49 -11.06
N SER A 152 -3.56 17.68 -12.08
CA SER A 152 -3.70 16.22 -12.02
C SER A 152 -2.76 15.57 -11.00
N GLY A 153 -1.49 15.98 -10.95
CA GLY A 153 -0.52 15.49 -9.96
C GLY A 153 -0.87 15.95 -8.53
N SER A 154 -1.36 17.18 -8.38
CA SER A 154 -1.89 17.68 -7.10
C SER A 154 -3.10 16.85 -6.64
N LYS A 155 -4.03 16.51 -7.53
CA LYS A 155 -5.17 15.62 -7.22
C LYS A 155 -4.71 14.24 -6.75
N GLU A 156 -3.75 13.63 -7.44
CA GLU A 156 -3.18 12.34 -7.06
C GLU A 156 -2.44 12.40 -5.72
N LYS A 157 -1.66 13.46 -5.47
CA LYS A 157 -0.99 13.68 -4.18
C LYS A 157 -2.00 13.80 -3.03
N CYS A 158 -3.07 14.58 -3.20
CA CYS A 158 -4.16 14.67 -2.22
C CYS A 158 -4.76 13.29 -1.92
N SER A 159 -5.10 12.51 -2.96
CA SER A 159 -5.64 11.16 -2.80
C SER A 159 -4.68 10.21 -2.08
N SER A 160 -3.37 10.36 -2.29
CA SER A 160 -2.35 9.56 -1.58
C SER A 160 -2.28 9.85 -0.07
N MET A 161 -2.73 11.03 0.36
CA MET A 161 -2.84 11.46 1.76
C MET A 161 -4.21 11.15 2.39
N GLY A 162 -5.08 10.38 1.71
CA GLY A 162 -6.45 10.13 2.18
C GLY A 162 -7.35 11.37 2.15
N ALA A 163 -7.05 12.31 1.25
CA ALA A 163 -7.68 13.62 1.17
C ALA A 163 -8.05 13.97 -0.28
N HIS A 164 -8.62 15.15 -0.52
CA HIS A 164 -8.90 15.66 -1.86
C HIS A 164 -8.51 17.13 -2.02
N LEU A 165 -8.44 17.59 -3.27
CA LEU A 165 -8.33 19.02 -3.55
C LEU A 165 -9.58 19.74 -3.02
N MET A 166 -9.40 20.96 -2.50
CA MET A 166 -10.49 21.69 -1.85
C MET A 166 -11.67 21.98 -2.78
N VAL A 167 -12.87 21.73 -2.26
CA VAL A 167 -14.14 22.18 -2.81
C VAL A 167 -14.64 23.36 -1.98
N ILE A 168 -15.15 24.41 -2.63
CA ILE A 168 -15.73 25.59 -1.98
C ILE A 168 -17.25 25.54 -2.19
N HIS A 169 -17.98 25.31 -1.10
CA HIS A 169 -19.45 25.29 -1.11
C HIS A 169 -20.06 26.56 -0.52
N ARG A 170 -19.30 27.27 0.32
CA ARG A 170 -19.80 28.36 1.15
C ARG A 170 -18.83 29.52 1.19
N LYS A 171 -19.36 30.73 1.32
CA LYS A 171 -18.55 31.96 1.40
C LYS A 171 -17.65 31.96 2.64
N GLU A 172 -18.09 31.38 3.74
CA GLU A 172 -17.29 31.29 4.97
C GLU A 172 -16.04 30.42 4.78
N GLU A 173 -16.10 29.40 3.91
CA GLU A 173 -14.94 28.59 3.51
C GLU A 173 -13.98 29.42 2.64
N GLN A 174 -14.50 30.18 1.67
CA GLN A 174 -13.70 31.08 0.83
C GLN A 174 -12.99 32.17 1.66
N ASP A 175 -13.69 32.78 2.62
CA ASP A 175 -13.18 33.81 3.53
C ASP A 175 -12.16 33.25 4.55
N PHE A 176 -12.26 31.96 4.90
CA PHE A 176 -11.25 31.27 5.72
C PHE A 176 -9.98 30.99 4.91
N ILE A 177 -10.12 30.43 3.71
CA ILE A 177 -8.98 30.08 2.85
C ILE A 177 -8.15 31.28 2.46
N THR A 178 -8.80 32.38 2.09
CA THR A 178 -8.12 33.65 1.74
C THR A 178 -7.25 34.19 2.89
N LYS A 179 -7.46 33.75 4.14
CA LYS A 179 -6.65 34.14 5.31
C LYS A 179 -5.47 33.21 5.60
N ILE A 180 -5.48 31.97 5.11
CA ILE A 180 -4.43 30.97 5.42
C ILE A 180 -3.45 30.73 4.26
N LEU A 181 -3.78 31.16 3.03
CA LEU A 181 -2.89 31.09 1.87
C LEU A 181 -1.94 32.29 1.82
N ASP A 182 -0.70 32.12 1.30
CA ASP A 182 0.14 33.27 0.95
C ASP A 182 -0.40 33.90 -0.34
N ALA A 183 -0.72 35.20 -0.30
CA ALA A 183 -1.21 35.96 -1.43
C ALA A 183 -0.20 36.11 -2.60
N LYS A 184 1.05 35.70 -2.41
CA LYS A 184 2.09 35.65 -3.46
C LYS A 184 2.06 34.36 -4.28
N ASP A 185 1.41 33.31 -3.77
CA ASP A 185 1.47 31.96 -4.32
C ASP A 185 0.16 31.53 -4.99
N ALA A 186 0.28 30.57 -5.91
CA ALA A 186 -0.85 30.00 -6.64
C ALA A 186 -1.10 28.54 -6.21
N TYR A 187 -2.32 28.27 -5.73
CA TYR A 187 -2.73 26.98 -5.21
C TYR A 187 -3.79 26.34 -6.11
N TYR A 188 -3.62 25.07 -6.45
CA TYR A 188 -4.69 24.30 -7.09
C TYR A 188 -5.80 23.96 -6.09
N ILE A 189 -7.04 24.22 -6.51
CA ILE A 189 -8.29 23.79 -5.87
C ILE A 189 -8.97 22.70 -6.71
N GLY A 190 -10.03 22.10 -6.18
CA GLY A 190 -10.74 20.98 -6.80
C GLY A 190 -11.61 21.31 -8.00
N LEU A 191 -11.66 22.57 -8.44
CA LEU A 191 -12.45 23.01 -9.58
C LEU A 191 -11.75 22.67 -10.91
N SER A 192 -12.47 22.07 -11.85
CA SER A 192 -11.95 21.69 -13.18
C SER A 192 -13.01 21.72 -14.27
N ASP A 193 -12.62 22.02 -15.51
CA ASP A 193 -13.44 21.82 -16.72
C ASP A 193 -12.81 20.70 -17.55
N ALA A 194 -13.63 19.73 -17.97
CA ALA A 194 -13.21 18.62 -18.83
C ALA A 194 -13.16 18.98 -20.33
N GLY A 195 -13.22 20.27 -20.67
CA GLY A 195 -13.16 20.78 -22.04
C GLY A 195 -14.53 21.08 -22.68
N HIS A 196 -15.60 21.09 -21.88
CA HIS A 196 -16.98 21.33 -22.35
C HIS A 196 -17.60 22.59 -21.75
N ARG A 197 -16.80 23.47 -21.11
CA ARG A 197 -17.28 24.60 -20.29
C ARG A 197 -18.20 24.15 -19.16
N GLN A 198 -17.96 22.94 -18.64
CA GLN A 198 -18.71 22.36 -17.54
C GLN A 198 -17.80 22.24 -16.33
N TRP A 199 -17.69 23.35 -15.61
CA TRP A 199 -16.96 23.40 -14.34
C TRP A 199 -17.58 22.44 -13.32
N ARG A 200 -16.77 21.51 -12.82
CA ARG A 200 -17.14 20.56 -11.76
C ARG A 200 -16.03 20.47 -10.72
N TRP A 201 -16.46 20.22 -9.50
CA TRP A 201 -15.59 19.95 -8.38
C TRP A 201 -15.12 18.48 -8.36
N VAL A 202 -14.05 18.18 -7.61
CA VAL A 202 -13.51 16.81 -7.50
C VAL A 202 -14.46 15.80 -6.85
N ASP A 203 -15.46 16.28 -6.08
CA ASP A 203 -16.55 15.49 -5.50
C ASP A 203 -17.74 15.30 -6.47
N GLN A 204 -17.59 15.74 -7.72
CA GLN A 204 -18.58 15.69 -8.81
C GLN A 204 -19.73 16.70 -8.68
N THR A 205 -19.73 17.59 -7.69
CA THR A 205 -20.73 18.66 -7.61
C THR A 205 -20.56 19.68 -8.75
N PRO A 206 -21.65 20.25 -9.28
CA PRO A 206 -21.59 21.31 -10.28
C PRO A 206 -21.09 22.61 -9.65
N TYR A 207 -20.35 23.40 -10.40
CA TYR A 207 -19.99 24.76 -9.99
C TYR A 207 -21.22 25.66 -9.87
N ASN A 208 -21.27 26.48 -8.83
CA ASN A 208 -22.30 27.48 -8.60
C ASN A 208 -21.62 28.85 -8.36
N GLU A 209 -21.89 29.82 -9.25
CA GLU A 209 -21.34 31.17 -9.18
C GLU A 209 -21.72 31.94 -7.91
N SER A 210 -22.79 31.55 -7.20
CA SER A 210 -23.19 32.22 -5.95
C SER A 210 -22.41 31.77 -4.71
N ALA A 211 -21.46 30.84 -4.83
CA ALA A 211 -20.70 30.28 -3.70
C ALA A 211 -19.33 30.96 -3.46
N THR A 212 -18.91 31.84 -4.37
CA THR A 212 -17.60 32.53 -4.39
C THR A 212 -17.78 34.02 -4.64
#